data_AF-A0A534VQB2-F1
#
_entry.id   AF-A0A534VQB2-F1
#
_cell.length_a   1.000
_cell.length_b   1.000
_cell.length_c   1.000
_cell.angle_alpha   90.00
_cell.angle_beta   90.00
_cell.angle_gamma   90.00
#
_symmetry.space_group_name_H-M   'P 1'
#
loop_
_entity.id
_entity.type
_entity.pdbx_description
1 polymer ?
#
loop_
_entity_poly.entity_id
_entity_poly.type
_entity_poly.pdbx_seq_one_letter_code
_entity_poly.pdbx_strand_id
1 'polypeptide(L)'
;MDSRARRSPPRVAHPVQGTRPYGGDDMRARGLTVPLLCSLAIIAGAPAALAGGTSLYSGPGPRPGPDVLYGAPAVAPQLENVGVWSAAPILVSGASAYRGGEFLYQDFLYDDHGAAEAPDPTDPKGGGNLFSKPNGTYTYPTDPAYANDAADVVELRVKPLSDATAFRLTLNTLKDASLVAFSIAIGGTPGVLRSFPAGANVQAPADLFLTV
;
A
#
# COMPACT_ATOMS: atom_id res chain seq x y z
N MET A 1 29.30 -35.39 -44.22
CA MET A 1 28.29 -34.91 -45.19
C MET A 1 26.96 -34.93 -44.43
N ASP A 2 26.27 -33.86 -44.07
CA ASP A 2 26.31 -32.44 -44.38
C ASP A 2 25.77 -31.69 -43.14
N SER A 3 26.47 -30.66 -42.65
CA SER A 3 26.10 -29.82 -41.50
C SER A 3 25.66 -28.47 -42.03
N ARG A 4 24.37 -28.12 -41.90
CA ARG A 4 23.85 -26.78 -42.26
C ARG A 4 23.56 -25.94 -41.03
N ALA A 5 24.41 -24.93 -40.85
CA ALA A 5 24.24 -23.80 -39.95
C ALA A 5 23.07 -22.90 -40.38
N ARG A 6 22.26 -22.45 -39.42
CA ARG A 6 21.23 -21.40 -39.63
C ARG A 6 21.88 -20.02 -39.49
N ARG A 7 21.66 -19.17 -40.49
CA ARG A 7 22.10 -17.75 -40.53
C ARG A 7 21.02 -16.86 -39.91
N SER A 8 21.44 -15.84 -39.16
CA SER A 8 20.60 -14.77 -38.60
C SER A 8 20.19 -13.74 -39.66
N PRO A 9 19.02 -13.06 -39.51
CA PRO A 9 18.56 -12.03 -40.44
C PRO A 9 19.21 -10.64 -40.23
N PRO A 10 19.17 -9.73 -41.22
CA PRO A 10 19.89 -8.46 -41.22
C PRO A 10 19.19 -7.34 -40.42
N ARG A 11 20.00 -6.43 -39.88
CA ARG A 11 19.62 -5.24 -39.10
C ARG A 11 19.28 -4.06 -40.04
N VAL A 12 18.11 -3.45 -39.85
CA VAL A 12 17.67 -2.24 -40.57
C VAL A 12 18.29 -1.00 -39.91
N ALA A 13 18.83 -0.09 -40.74
CA ALA A 13 19.40 1.19 -40.34
C ALA A 13 18.40 2.33 -40.62
N HIS A 14 18.30 3.31 -39.72
CA HIS A 14 17.60 4.58 -39.96
C HIS A 14 18.62 5.73 -40.07
N PRO A 15 18.38 6.73 -40.95
CA PRO A 15 19.32 7.80 -41.23
C PRO A 15 19.34 8.91 -40.15
N VAL A 16 20.51 9.54 -40.07
CA VAL A 16 20.91 10.66 -39.20
C VAL A 16 20.39 11.99 -39.76
N GLN A 17 19.89 12.87 -38.89
CA GLN A 17 19.70 14.30 -39.16
C GLN A 17 20.42 15.13 -38.08
N GLY A 18 21.06 16.21 -38.51
CA GLY A 18 22.27 16.78 -37.89
C GLY A 18 22.09 17.87 -36.83
N THR A 19 23.14 17.98 -35.99
CA THR A 19 23.93 19.17 -35.57
C THR A 19 23.20 20.50 -35.30
N ARG A 20 23.39 21.30 -34.22
CA ARG A 20 24.46 21.56 -33.20
C ARG A 20 23.98 22.82 -32.37
N PRO A 21 24.71 23.45 -31.40
CA PRO A 21 25.74 23.01 -30.43
C PRO A 21 25.60 23.67 -29.00
N TYR A 22 26.65 23.49 -28.17
CA TYR A 22 27.02 24.08 -26.84
C TYR A 22 26.58 23.27 -25.62
N GLY A 23 27.46 22.82 -24.71
CA GLY A 23 28.90 22.97 -24.56
C GLY A 23 29.41 21.89 -23.61
N GLY A 24 30.63 21.43 -23.85
CA GLY A 24 31.29 20.41 -23.03
C GLY A 24 31.85 21.00 -21.73
N ASP A 25 32.01 20.13 -20.75
CA ASP A 25 33.34 19.87 -20.19
C ASP A 25 33.41 18.42 -19.70
N ASP A 26 34.16 17.63 -20.46
CA ASP A 26 34.66 16.31 -20.08
C ASP A 26 35.67 16.47 -18.93
N MET A 27 35.42 15.81 -17.80
CA MET A 27 36.51 15.51 -16.86
C MET A 27 36.77 14.00 -16.83
N ARG A 28 37.84 13.63 -17.54
CA ARG A 28 38.45 12.32 -17.62
C ARG A 28 38.75 11.72 -16.24
N ALA A 29 38.34 10.48 -16.05
CA ALA A 29 38.87 9.59 -15.04
C ALA A 29 40.39 9.39 -15.22
N ARG A 30 41.16 9.77 -14.20
CA ARG A 30 42.51 9.24 -13.95
C ARG A 30 42.46 8.59 -12.57
N GLY A 31 42.79 7.31 -12.55
CA GLY A 31 42.65 6.46 -11.37
C GLY A 31 43.56 6.86 -10.22
N LEU A 32 43.15 6.44 -9.03
CA LEU A 32 44.05 5.98 -8.00
C LEU A 32 43.33 4.89 -7.21
N THR A 33 43.88 3.68 -7.26
CA THR A 33 43.59 2.59 -6.35
C THR A 33 44.11 2.93 -4.95
N VAL A 34 43.22 3.00 -3.95
CA VAL A 34 43.54 2.87 -2.53
C VAL A 34 42.45 2.01 -1.89
N PRO A 35 42.78 0.91 -1.18
CA PRO A 35 41.80 0.04 -0.56
C PRO A 35 41.36 0.64 0.77
N LEU A 36 40.06 0.91 0.94
CA LEU A 36 39.50 1.19 2.26
C LEU A 36 38.67 -0.02 2.72
N LEU A 37 39.39 -0.99 3.28
CA LEU A 37 38.86 -1.84 4.34
C LEU A 37 38.41 -0.96 5.52
N CYS A 38 37.43 -1.46 6.27
CA CYS A 38 36.85 -0.92 7.51
C CYS A 38 35.64 0.00 7.33
N SER A 39 34.45 -0.60 7.22
CA SER A 39 33.26 -0.24 8.01
C SER A 39 32.20 -1.35 7.89
N LEU A 40 32.59 -2.58 8.24
CA LEU A 40 31.64 -3.59 8.67
C LEU A 40 31.48 -3.39 10.19
N ALA A 41 30.23 -3.39 10.67
CA ALA A 41 29.81 -3.31 12.07
C ALA A 41 29.65 -1.91 12.70
N ILE A 42 28.53 -1.23 12.40
CA ILE A 42 27.63 -0.67 13.44
C ILE A 42 26.18 -0.75 12.93
N ILE A 43 25.59 -1.95 12.93
CA ILE A 43 24.13 -2.09 13.18
C ILE A 43 24.02 -3.03 14.38
N ALA A 44 24.68 -2.65 15.47
CA ALA A 44 24.47 -3.27 16.77
C ALA A 44 23.19 -2.67 17.33
N GLY A 45 22.11 -3.46 17.25
CA GLY A 45 20.85 -3.29 17.99
C GLY A 45 20.43 -1.85 18.26
N ALA A 46 19.64 -1.26 17.36
CA ALA A 46 18.59 -0.42 17.88
C ALA A 46 17.76 -1.34 18.78
N PRO A 47 17.72 -1.16 20.10
CA PRO A 47 16.69 -1.85 20.86
C PRO A 47 15.39 -1.41 20.21
N ALA A 48 14.53 -2.35 19.83
CA ALA A 48 13.12 -2.02 19.80
C ALA A 48 12.87 -1.45 21.19
N ALA A 49 12.79 -0.12 21.30
CA ALA A 49 12.56 0.52 22.57
C ALA A 49 11.22 -0.06 23.00
N LEU A 50 11.25 -0.97 23.98
CA LEU A 50 10.09 -1.25 24.79
C LEU A 50 9.65 0.14 25.22
N ALA A 51 8.49 0.59 24.75
CA ALA A 51 7.92 1.84 25.17
C ALA A 51 7.74 1.73 26.68
N GLY A 52 8.76 2.16 27.43
CA GLY A 52 8.75 2.13 28.87
C GLY A 52 7.70 3.13 29.31
N GLY A 53 6.92 2.78 30.33
CA GLY A 53 5.91 3.65 30.92
C GLY A 53 6.48 4.92 31.58
N THR A 54 7.70 5.34 31.24
CA THR A 54 8.35 6.55 31.76
C THR A 54 7.65 7.84 31.33
N SER A 55 6.85 7.81 30.25
CA SER A 55 5.95 8.94 29.93
C SER A 55 4.64 8.90 30.73
N LEU A 56 4.36 7.80 31.44
CA LEU A 56 3.19 7.72 32.32
C LEU A 56 3.50 8.44 33.61
N TYR A 57 2.52 9.19 34.11
CA TYR A 57 2.61 9.85 35.40
C TYR A 57 2.90 8.84 36.51
N SER A 58 3.95 9.09 37.28
CA SER A 58 4.41 8.27 38.41
C SER A 58 4.48 9.06 39.73
N GLY A 59 3.91 10.27 39.74
CA GLY A 59 3.90 11.14 40.92
C GLY A 59 2.90 10.72 42.00
N PRO A 60 2.94 11.34 43.17
CA PRO A 60 2.09 11.00 44.33
C PRO A 60 0.62 11.46 44.18
N GLY A 61 0.29 12.21 43.13
CA GLY A 61 -1.07 12.67 42.86
C GLY A 61 -1.95 11.58 42.22
N PRO A 62 -3.26 11.86 42.04
CA PRO A 62 -4.14 10.95 41.34
C PRO A 62 -3.64 10.75 39.91
N ARG A 63 -3.71 9.50 39.45
CA ARG A 63 -3.36 9.10 38.09
C ARG A 63 -4.15 9.96 37.08
N PRO A 64 -3.50 10.63 36.11
CA PRO A 64 -4.20 11.50 35.15
C PRO A 64 -5.16 10.72 34.25
N GLY A 65 -6.37 11.25 34.05
CA GLY A 65 -7.34 10.65 33.13
C GLY A 65 -8.00 9.37 33.67
N PRO A 66 -8.98 8.84 32.92
CA PRO A 66 -9.77 7.69 33.36
C PRO A 66 -8.97 6.38 33.32
N ASP A 67 -9.36 5.41 34.16
CA ASP A 67 -8.70 4.10 34.27
C ASP A 67 -8.60 3.34 32.93
N VAL A 68 -9.53 3.59 31.99
CA VAL A 68 -9.52 2.96 30.66
C VAL A 68 -8.25 3.26 29.86
N LEU A 69 -7.61 4.41 30.04
CA LEU A 69 -6.35 4.76 29.35
C LEU A 69 -5.15 3.91 29.78
N TYR A 70 -5.36 3.08 30.80
CA TYR A 70 -4.33 2.29 31.43
C TYR A 70 -4.65 0.80 31.48
N GLY A 71 -5.83 0.42 30.97
CA GLY A 71 -6.16 -0.97 30.71
C GLY A 71 -5.32 -1.53 29.58
N ALA A 72 -5.42 -2.84 29.38
CA ALA A 72 -4.91 -3.45 28.15
C ALA A 72 -5.68 -2.86 26.94
N PRO A 73 -5.03 -2.77 25.76
CA PRO A 73 -5.73 -2.42 24.53
C PRO A 73 -6.96 -3.32 24.33
N ALA A 74 -8.04 -2.72 23.83
CA ALA A 74 -9.23 -3.48 23.47
C ALA A 74 -8.89 -4.52 22.40
N VAL A 75 -9.52 -5.68 22.48
CA VAL A 75 -9.45 -6.68 21.41
C VAL A 75 -10.24 -6.14 20.22
N ALA A 76 -9.64 -6.18 19.03
CA ALA A 76 -10.28 -5.83 17.78
C ALA A 76 -10.55 -7.14 17.01
N PRO A 77 -11.79 -7.69 17.05
CA PRO A 77 -12.11 -8.95 16.37
C PRO A 77 -11.75 -8.94 14.88
N GLN A 78 -11.85 -7.77 14.24
CA GLN A 78 -11.52 -7.57 12.83
C GLN A 78 -10.05 -7.88 12.51
N LEU A 79 -9.14 -7.74 13.50
CA LEU A 79 -7.71 -7.98 13.36
C LEU A 79 -7.26 -9.32 13.94
N GLU A 80 -8.19 -10.15 14.42
CA GLU A 80 -7.86 -11.50 14.89
C GLU A 80 -7.32 -12.36 13.74
N ASN A 81 -6.32 -13.17 14.05
CA ASN A 81 -5.73 -14.10 13.11
C ASN A 81 -6.42 -15.46 13.24
N VAL A 82 -7.04 -15.92 12.16
CA VAL A 82 -7.74 -17.21 12.09
C VAL A 82 -7.30 -18.00 10.86
N GLY A 83 -7.42 -19.32 10.91
CA GLY A 83 -7.08 -20.21 9.78
C GLY A 83 -5.60 -20.14 9.41
N VAL A 84 -5.31 -19.73 8.16
CA VAL A 84 -3.93 -19.66 7.63
C VAL A 84 -3.17 -18.40 8.08
N TRP A 85 -3.84 -17.43 8.69
CA TRP A 85 -3.26 -16.13 9.07
C TRP A 85 -2.61 -16.21 10.45
N SER A 86 -1.46 -15.56 10.61
CA SER A 86 -0.65 -15.65 11.84
C SER A 86 0.18 -14.41 12.14
N ALA A 87 0.48 -13.56 11.15
CA ALA A 87 1.31 -12.38 11.36
C ALA A 87 0.62 -11.35 12.27
N ALA A 88 1.37 -10.73 13.18
CA ALA A 88 0.83 -9.61 13.96
C ALA A 88 0.52 -8.41 13.05
N PRO A 89 -0.65 -7.74 13.23
CA PRO A 89 -0.99 -6.54 12.46
C PRO A 89 0.05 -5.44 12.64
N ILE A 90 0.10 -4.49 11.70
CA ILE A 90 1.10 -3.42 11.75
C ILE A 90 0.69 -2.35 12.77
N LEU A 91 -0.60 -2.03 12.85
CA LEU A 91 -1.16 -0.99 13.73
C LEU A 91 -0.54 0.41 13.50
N VAL A 92 -0.08 0.66 12.27
CA VAL A 92 0.43 1.96 11.80
C VAL A 92 -0.21 2.22 10.44
N SER A 93 -0.94 3.31 10.30
CA SER A 93 -1.63 3.67 9.05
C SER A 93 -0.65 3.98 7.92
N GLY A 94 -1.03 3.57 6.70
CA GLY A 94 -0.23 3.72 5.48
C GLY A 94 1.02 2.84 5.43
N ALA A 95 1.19 1.92 6.38
CA ALA A 95 2.38 1.09 6.46
C ALA A 95 2.16 -0.26 5.77
N SER A 96 3.23 -0.78 5.17
CA SER A 96 3.29 -2.14 4.66
C SER A 96 4.44 -2.93 5.29
N ALA A 97 4.28 -4.25 5.38
CA ALA A 97 5.30 -5.14 5.93
C ALA A 97 5.19 -6.55 5.35
N TYR A 98 6.32 -7.26 5.30
CA TYR A 98 6.36 -8.70 5.15
C TYR A 98 6.68 -9.34 6.50
N ARG A 99 5.78 -10.19 7.02
CA ARG A 99 5.92 -10.82 8.35
C ARG A 99 5.34 -12.23 8.33
N GLY A 100 6.05 -13.22 8.87
CA GLY A 100 5.52 -14.58 8.99
C GLY A 100 5.07 -15.23 7.66
N GLY A 101 5.69 -14.83 6.55
CA GLY A 101 5.29 -15.27 5.20
C GLY A 101 4.04 -14.57 4.64
N GLU A 102 3.57 -13.51 5.29
CA GLU A 102 2.43 -12.68 4.86
C GLU A 102 2.93 -11.31 4.42
N PHE A 103 2.38 -10.77 3.34
CA PHE A 103 2.37 -9.33 3.09
C PHE A 103 1.18 -8.71 3.82
N LEU A 104 1.40 -7.55 4.43
CA LEU A 104 0.39 -6.77 5.12
C LEU A 104 0.46 -5.32 4.62
N TYR A 105 -0.70 -4.72 4.38
CA TYR A 105 -0.89 -3.29 4.24
C TYR A 105 -1.96 -2.85 5.23
N GLN A 106 -1.66 -1.86 6.06
CA GLN A 106 -2.57 -1.28 7.04
C GLN A 106 -2.95 0.13 6.58
N ASP A 107 -4.24 0.38 6.40
CA ASP A 107 -4.69 1.64 5.82
C ASP A 107 -4.84 2.77 6.85
N PHE A 108 -5.23 3.94 6.35
CA PHE A 108 -5.71 5.04 7.17
C PHE A 108 -7.16 4.82 7.56
N LEU A 109 -7.41 4.48 8.83
CA LEU A 109 -8.77 4.33 9.32
C LEU A 109 -9.54 5.65 9.22
N TYR A 110 -10.71 5.60 8.60
CA TYR A 110 -11.60 6.73 8.35
C TYR A 110 -10.98 7.80 7.43
N ASP A 111 -10.18 7.40 6.43
CA ASP A 111 -9.77 8.30 5.35
C ASP A 111 -10.86 8.46 4.28
N ASP A 112 -12.01 8.96 4.74
CA ASP A 112 -13.24 9.09 3.96
C ASP A 112 -12.99 9.69 2.57
N HIS A 113 -13.79 9.22 1.60
CA HIS A 113 -13.84 9.64 0.18
C HIS A 113 -12.75 9.08 -0.73
N GLY A 114 -12.00 8.07 -0.29
CA GLY A 114 -11.11 7.27 -1.13
C GLY A 114 -9.98 8.08 -1.79
N ALA A 115 -9.63 7.73 -3.03
CA ALA A 115 -8.51 8.37 -3.73
C ALA A 115 -8.74 9.87 -3.95
N ALA A 116 -7.66 10.64 -3.83
CA ALA A 116 -7.65 12.09 -4.07
C ALA A 116 -7.46 12.37 -5.57
N GLU A 117 -8.56 12.60 -6.28
CA GLU A 117 -8.61 12.90 -7.71
C GLU A 117 -9.22 14.31 -7.95
N ALA A 118 -10.14 14.44 -8.91
CA ALA A 118 -10.95 15.65 -9.07
C ALA A 118 -12.19 15.57 -8.15
N PRO A 119 -12.48 16.61 -7.35
CA PRO A 119 -13.70 16.68 -6.53
C PRO A 119 -14.96 16.50 -7.37
N ASP A 120 -15.90 15.67 -6.90
CA ASP A 120 -17.23 15.63 -7.49
C ASP A 120 -17.98 16.93 -7.16
N PRO A 121 -18.29 17.78 -8.16
CA PRO A 121 -18.98 19.05 -7.92
C PRO A 121 -20.44 18.85 -7.48
N THR A 122 -20.96 17.63 -7.59
CA THR A 122 -22.32 17.24 -7.22
C THR A 122 -22.40 16.45 -5.92
N ASP A 123 -21.28 16.28 -5.19
CA ASP A 123 -21.28 15.62 -3.89
C ASP A 123 -22.27 16.35 -2.95
N PRO A 124 -23.37 15.70 -2.51
CA PRO A 124 -24.33 16.31 -1.59
C PRO A 124 -23.69 16.68 -0.24
N LYS A 125 -22.49 16.16 0.04
CA LYS A 125 -21.69 16.43 1.24
C LYS A 125 -20.54 17.41 1.00
N GLY A 126 -20.34 17.90 -0.23
CA GLY A 126 -19.22 18.77 -0.61
C GLY A 126 -19.16 20.11 0.13
N GLY A 127 -20.28 20.54 0.74
CA GLY A 127 -20.35 21.71 1.63
C GLY A 127 -19.85 21.48 3.07
N GLY A 128 -19.24 20.32 3.36
CA GLY A 128 -18.95 19.79 4.69
C GLY A 128 -17.96 20.57 5.60
N ASN A 129 -17.51 19.89 6.66
CA ASN A 129 -16.83 20.44 7.84
C ASN A 129 -15.60 21.32 7.49
N LEU A 130 -15.65 22.60 7.87
CA LEU A 130 -14.56 23.56 7.66
C LEU A 130 -13.27 23.21 8.42
N PHE A 131 -13.36 22.39 9.47
CA PHE A 131 -12.24 22.00 10.33
C PHE A 131 -11.60 20.67 9.94
N SER A 132 -12.30 19.83 9.16
CA SER A 132 -11.82 18.51 8.75
C SER A 132 -12.46 18.14 7.42
N LYS A 133 -11.88 18.66 6.34
CA LYS A 133 -12.29 18.29 4.98
C LYS A 133 -11.71 16.92 4.62
N PRO A 134 -12.45 16.11 3.86
CA PRO A 134 -11.90 14.86 3.33
C PRO A 134 -10.73 15.14 2.40
N ASN A 135 -9.78 14.20 2.33
CA ASN A 135 -8.69 14.24 1.37
C ASN A 135 -9.08 13.56 0.05
N GLY A 136 -9.94 12.53 0.12
CA GLY A 136 -10.49 11.87 -1.05
C GLY A 136 -11.54 12.70 -1.78
N THR A 137 -11.84 12.33 -3.02
CA THR A 137 -12.75 13.08 -3.88
C THR A 137 -13.97 12.30 -4.36
N TYR A 138 -14.16 11.07 -3.88
CA TYR A 138 -15.28 10.24 -4.34
C TYR A 138 -16.56 10.57 -3.57
N THR A 139 -17.68 10.63 -4.29
CA THR A 139 -19.01 10.69 -3.67
C THR A 139 -19.47 9.29 -3.34
N TYR A 140 -19.67 9.01 -2.05
CA TYR A 140 -20.20 7.74 -1.61
C TYR A 140 -21.73 7.66 -1.75
N PRO A 141 -22.29 6.45 -1.91
CA PRO A 141 -23.74 6.24 -1.94
C PRO A 141 -24.44 6.84 -0.72
N THR A 142 -25.66 7.34 -0.94
CA THR A 142 -26.50 7.92 0.12
C THR A 142 -27.34 6.87 0.87
N ASP A 143 -27.34 5.62 0.42
CA ASP A 143 -28.04 4.53 1.10
C ASP A 143 -27.44 4.33 2.50
N PRO A 144 -28.26 4.32 3.57
CA PRO A 144 -27.79 4.24 4.95
C PRO A 144 -27.00 2.97 5.27
N ALA A 145 -27.11 1.91 4.47
CA ALA A 145 -26.35 0.67 4.63
C ALA A 145 -24.84 0.86 4.44
N TYR A 146 -24.42 1.88 3.67
CA TYR A 146 -23.02 2.25 3.46
C TYR A 146 -22.47 3.19 4.54
N ALA A 147 -23.27 3.56 5.55
CA ALA A 147 -22.86 4.39 6.69
C ALA A 147 -22.13 5.70 6.37
N ASN A 148 -22.28 6.24 5.16
CA ASN A 148 -21.53 7.38 4.62
C ASN A 148 -20.04 7.14 4.37
N ASP A 149 -19.58 5.89 4.44
CA ASP A 149 -18.18 5.51 4.31
C ASP A 149 -18.11 4.13 3.67
N ALA A 150 -18.14 4.07 2.33
CA ALA A 150 -18.54 2.93 1.50
C ALA A 150 -17.58 1.72 1.55
N ALA A 151 -17.46 1.15 2.76
CA ALA A 151 -16.49 0.15 3.21
C ALA A 151 -15.04 0.67 3.18
N ASP A 152 -14.62 1.29 4.27
CA ASP A 152 -13.23 1.67 4.51
C ASP A 152 -12.35 0.41 4.67
N VAL A 153 -11.13 0.46 4.13
CA VAL A 153 -10.20 -0.66 4.17
C VAL A 153 -9.40 -0.56 5.47
N VAL A 154 -9.46 -1.59 6.30
CA VAL A 154 -8.64 -1.67 7.51
C VAL A 154 -7.28 -2.27 7.18
N GLU A 155 -7.29 -3.44 6.53
CA GLU A 155 -6.08 -4.24 6.28
C GLU A 155 -6.24 -5.12 5.04
N LEU A 156 -5.21 -5.14 4.19
CA LEU A 156 -5.01 -6.16 3.17
C LEU A 156 -3.90 -7.09 3.61
N ARG A 157 -4.15 -8.41 3.52
CA ARG A 157 -3.12 -9.45 3.62
C ARG A 157 -3.03 -10.32 2.39
N VAL A 158 -1.81 -10.73 2.07
CA VAL A 158 -1.52 -11.69 1.00
C VAL A 158 -0.59 -12.76 1.54
N LYS A 159 -0.93 -14.04 1.33
CA LYS A 159 -0.11 -15.18 1.76
C LYS A 159 -0.03 -16.23 0.65
N PRO A 160 1.18 -16.60 0.20
CA PRO A 160 1.33 -17.78 -0.65
C PRO A 160 1.02 -19.03 0.17
N LEU A 161 0.24 -19.92 -0.41
CA LEU A 161 0.01 -21.29 0.03
C LEU A 161 0.75 -22.25 -0.92
N SER A 162 0.65 -23.55 -0.70
CA SER A 162 1.32 -24.56 -1.53
C SER A 162 0.86 -24.54 -3.00
N ASP A 163 -0.40 -24.20 -3.24
CA ASP A 163 -1.12 -24.35 -4.51
C ASP A 163 -2.01 -23.15 -4.84
N ALA A 164 -2.01 -22.12 -4.00
CA ALA A 164 -2.82 -20.93 -4.15
C ALA A 164 -2.16 -19.70 -3.51
N THR A 165 -2.75 -18.53 -3.74
CA THR A 165 -2.44 -17.31 -2.97
C THR A 165 -3.71 -16.92 -2.23
N ALA A 166 -3.63 -16.85 -0.89
CA ALA A 166 -4.71 -16.35 -0.06
C ALA A 166 -4.66 -14.83 0.01
N PHE A 167 -5.84 -14.21 -0.07
CA PHE A 167 -6.05 -12.79 0.16
C PHE A 167 -7.03 -12.63 1.33
N ARG A 168 -6.78 -11.69 2.22
CA ARG A 168 -7.75 -11.24 3.23
C ARG A 168 -7.89 -9.73 3.15
N LEU A 169 -9.11 -9.27 2.91
CA LEU A 169 -9.50 -7.89 3.10
C LEU A 169 -10.28 -7.78 4.41
N THR A 170 -9.90 -6.82 5.23
CA THR A 170 -10.63 -6.44 6.43
C THR A 170 -11.21 -5.05 6.17
N LEU A 171 -12.52 -4.91 6.34
CA LEU A 171 -13.27 -3.68 6.08
C LEU A 171 -13.94 -3.20 7.37
N ASN A 172 -14.11 -1.89 7.53
CA ASN A 172 -14.93 -1.26 8.57
C ASN A 172 -16.10 -0.49 7.93
N THR A 173 -16.88 0.16 8.80
CA THR A 173 -17.96 1.12 8.49
C THR A 173 -19.17 0.63 7.69
N LEU A 174 -19.10 -0.50 6.98
CA LEU A 174 -20.25 -1.11 6.33
C LEU A 174 -21.24 -1.72 7.36
N LYS A 175 -22.54 -1.41 7.23
CA LYS A 175 -23.58 -1.95 8.13
C LYS A 175 -24.16 -3.28 7.66
N ASP A 176 -24.00 -3.60 6.38
CA ASP A 176 -24.50 -4.84 5.78
C ASP A 176 -23.38 -5.53 5.01
N ALA A 177 -22.90 -6.66 5.54
CA ALA A 177 -21.82 -7.42 4.95
C ALA A 177 -22.17 -8.02 3.57
N SER A 178 -23.47 -8.11 3.21
CA SER A 178 -23.88 -8.59 1.88
C SER A 178 -23.60 -7.58 0.75
N LEU A 179 -23.27 -6.33 1.11
CA LEU A 179 -22.91 -5.28 0.15
C LEU A 179 -21.40 -5.21 -0.13
N VAL A 180 -20.59 -6.08 0.49
CA VAL A 180 -19.16 -6.13 0.22
C VAL A 180 -18.93 -6.49 -1.24
N ALA A 181 -18.18 -5.63 -1.93
CA ALA A 181 -17.66 -5.89 -3.26
C ALA A 181 -16.22 -5.40 -3.31
N PHE A 182 -15.33 -6.18 -3.93
CA PHE A 182 -13.97 -5.74 -4.19
C PHE A 182 -13.41 -6.40 -5.45
N SER A 183 -12.36 -5.79 -5.99
CA SER A 183 -11.62 -6.35 -7.10
C SER A 183 -10.13 -6.08 -6.95
N ILE A 184 -9.30 -7.08 -7.24
CA ILE A 184 -7.85 -6.99 -7.19
C ILE A 184 -7.31 -7.26 -8.59
N ALA A 185 -6.62 -6.27 -9.17
CA ALA A 185 -5.83 -6.44 -10.38
C ALA A 185 -4.53 -7.16 -10.04
N ILE A 186 -4.23 -8.25 -10.75
CA ILE A 186 -3.03 -9.06 -10.51
C ILE A 186 -2.25 -9.20 -11.82
N GLY A 187 -0.94 -8.95 -11.74
CA GLY A 187 -0.04 -9.00 -12.89
C GLY A 187 -0.19 -7.82 -13.84
N GLY A 188 0.07 -8.06 -15.12
CA GLY A 188 -0.05 -7.08 -16.19
C GLY A 188 1.27 -6.40 -16.57
N THR A 189 1.22 -5.70 -17.70
CA THR A 189 2.37 -4.93 -18.22
C THR A 189 2.22 -3.46 -17.85
N PRO A 190 3.22 -2.82 -17.23
CA PRO A 190 3.18 -1.39 -16.92
C PRO A 190 2.79 -0.54 -18.14
N GLY A 191 1.83 0.36 -17.96
CA GLY A 191 1.29 1.22 -19.03
C GLY A 191 0.23 0.56 -19.93
N VAL A 192 0.02 -0.75 -19.83
CA VAL A 192 -1.08 -1.44 -20.54
C VAL A 192 -2.26 -1.59 -19.59
N LEU A 193 -3.21 -0.66 -19.69
CA LEU A 193 -4.35 -0.59 -18.77
C LEU A 193 -5.51 -1.49 -19.22
N ARG A 194 -6.15 -2.12 -18.24
CA ARG A 194 -7.38 -2.89 -18.38
C ARG A 194 -8.44 -2.32 -17.45
N SER A 195 -9.67 -2.20 -17.93
CA SER A 195 -10.79 -1.81 -17.09
C SER A 195 -11.10 -2.88 -16.05
N PHE A 196 -11.33 -2.45 -14.81
CA PHE A 196 -11.85 -3.31 -13.77
C PHE A 196 -13.25 -3.84 -14.17
N PRO A 197 -13.64 -5.05 -13.72
CA PRO A 197 -14.98 -5.59 -13.93
C PRO A 197 -16.10 -4.74 -13.33
N ALA A 198 -17.34 -5.10 -13.65
CA ALA A 198 -18.56 -4.54 -13.06
C ALA A 198 -18.73 -3.01 -13.17
N GLY A 199 -18.05 -2.36 -14.11
CA GLY A 199 -18.19 -0.92 -14.32
C GLY A 199 -17.59 -0.07 -13.19
N ALA A 200 -16.57 -0.56 -12.50
CA ALA A 200 -15.90 0.14 -11.39
C ALA A 200 -15.21 1.46 -11.80
N ASN A 201 -15.18 1.81 -13.09
CA ASN A 201 -14.60 3.04 -13.64
C ASN A 201 -13.13 3.30 -13.28
N VAL A 202 -12.40 2.25 -12.92
CA VAL A 202 -10.95 2.27 -12.66
C VAL A 202 -10.25 1.36 -13.67
N GLN A 203 -9.00 1.70 -14.03
CA GLN A 203 -8.15 0.86 -14.87
C GLN A 203 -6.79 0.63 -14.22
N ALA A 204 -6.22 -0.55 -14.42
CA ALA A 204 -4.86 -0.86 -14.00
C ALA A 204 -4.20 -1.87 -14.96
N PRO A 205 -2.87 -2.01 -14.96
CA PRO A 205 -2.23 -3.22 -15.46
C PRO A 205 -2.81 -4.44 -14.76
N ALA A 206 -3.24 -5.42 -15.55
CA ALA A 206 -3.76 -6.68 -15.05
C ALA A 206 -3.62 -7.77 -16.11
N ASP A 207 -3.21 -8.97 -15.68
CA ASP A 207 -3.39 -10.21 -16.43
C ASP A 207 -4.68 -10.92 -15.99
N LEU A 208 -5.08 -10.70 -14.73
CA LEU A 208 -6.31 -11.24 -14.16
C LEU A 208 -6.91 -10.26 -13.14
N PHE A 209 -8.22 -10.40 -12.93
CA PHE A 209 -8.96 -9.72 -11.87
C PHE A 209 -9.57 -10.78 -10.94
N LEU A 210 -9.30 -10.65 -9.64
CA LEU A 210 -10.01 -11.39 -8.60
C LEU A 210 -11.13 -10.50 -8.08
N THR A 211 -12.38 -10.90 -8.28
CA THR A 211 -13.58 -10.12 -7.94
C THR A 211 -14.51 -10.92 -7.03
N VAL A 212 -15.09 -10.25 -6.04
CA VAL A 212 -16.17 -10.75 -5.17
C VAL A 212 -17.37 -9.81 -5.31
#